data_AF-S5T931-F1
#
_entry.id   AF-S5T931-F1
#
_cell.length_a   1.000
_cell.length_b   1.000
_cell.length_c   1.000
_cell.angle_alpha   90.00
_cell.angle_beta   90.00
_cell.angle_gamma   90.00
#
_symmetry.space_group_name_H-M   'P 1'
#
loop_
_entity.id
_entity.type
_entity.pdbx_description
1 polymer ?
#
loop_
_entity_poly.entity_id
_entity_poly.type
_entity_poly.pdbx_seq_one_letter_code
_entity_poly.pdbx_strand_id
1 'polypeptide(L)'
;MLPVMGKIANSILGGVINDQWCDKWVNPESMRNIQCPTLVLWTRHNPGQPVELAQEGMKKIPNARMIILEQSAHWPQWEEPEEFNKLHLEFLLE
;
A
#
# COMPACT_ATOMS: atom_id res chain seq x y z
N MET A 1 21.06 -24.15 -3.10
CA MET A 1 20.57 -22.95 -2.36
C MET A 1 21.00 -21.64 -3.06
N LEU A 2 22.29 -21.44 -3.36
CA LEU A 2 22.82 -20.30 -4.14
C LEU A 2 22.10 -19.96 -5.47
N PRO A 3 21.70 -20.93 -6.32
CA PRO A 3 21.03 -20.61 -7.59
C PRO A 3 19.60 -20.08 -7.41
N VAL A 4 18.95 -20.41 -6.29
CA VAL A 4 17.59 -19.96 -5.96
C VAL A 4 17.66 -18.53 -5.43
N MET A 5 18.63 -18.23 -4.57
CA MET A 5 18.88 -16.87 -4.07
C MET A 5 19.16 -15.89 -5.21
N GLY A 6 19.97 -16.28 -6.20
CA GLY A 6 20.26 -15.44 -7.37
C GLY A 6 19.04 -15.11 -8.24
N LYS A 7 18.11 -16.07 -8.39
CA LYS A 7 16.84 -15.84 -9.10
C LYS A 7 15.90 -14.91 -8.34
N ILE A 8 15.83 -15.06 -7.01
CA ILE A 8 15.01 -14.18 -6.16
C ILE A 8 15.58 -12.76 -6.16
N ALA A 9 16.89 -12.61 -5.99
CA ALA A 9 17.55 -11.31 -6.04
C ALA A 9 17.33 -10.60 -7.39
N ASN A 10 17.47 -11.30 -8.52
CA ASN A 10 17.15 -10.73 -9.84
C ASN A 10 15.66 -10.44 -10.04
N SER A 11 14.75 -11.23 -9.46
CA SER A 11 13.32 -10.97 -9.59
C SER A 11 12.83 -9.77 -8.77
N ILE A 12 13.50 -9.48 -7.63
CA ILE A 12 13.10 -8.40 -6.72
C ILE A 12 13.91 -7.12 -6.98
N LEU A 13 15.24 -7.21 -7.03
CA LEU A 13 16.11 -6.06 -7.29
C LEU A 13 16.23 -5.77 -8.79
N GLY A 14 16.29 -6.82 -9.63
CA GLY A 14 16.35 -6.67 -11.09
C GLY A 14 15.03 -6.21 -11.71
N GLY A 15 13.89 -6.46 -11.05
CA GLY A 15 12.60 -5.91 -11.44
C GLY A 15 12.53 -4.39 -11.27
N VAL A 16 13.05 -3.88 -10.15
CA VAL A 16 13.00 -2.44 -9.81
C VAL A 16 13.88 -1.56 -10.72
N ILE A 17 14.91 -2.14 -11.37
CA ILE A 17 15.74 -1.43 -12.36
C ILE A 17 15.28 -1.66 -13.82
N ASN A 18 14.19 -2.39 -14.03
CA ASN A 18 13.67 -2.69 -15.35
C ASN A 18 12.43 -1.82 -15.61
N ASP A 19 12.55 -0.86 -16.53
CA ASP A 19 11.49 0.09 -16.85
C ASP A 19 10.18 -0.59 -17.25
N GLN A 20 10.23 -1.66 -18.05
CA GLN A 20 9.01 -2.39 -18.46
C GLN A 20 8.34 -3.09 -17.29
N TRP A 21 9.11 -3.58 -16.32
CA TRP A 21 8.58 -4.18 -15.10
C TRP A 21 7.97 -3.12 -14.19
N CYS A 22 8.65 -1.97 -14.02
CA CYS A 22 8.16 -0.82 -13.26
C CYS A 22 6.88 -0.26 -13.87
N ASP A 23 6.84 -0.08 -15.19
CA ASP A 23 5.64 0.38 -15.91
C ASP A 23 4.45 -0.57 -15.75
N LYS A 24 4.72 -1.88 -15.62
CA LYS A 24 3.66 -2.88 -15.45
C LYS A 24 3.15 -2.99 -14.01
N TRP A 25 4.04 -2.93 -13.01
CA TRP A 25 3.70 -3.30 -11.62
C TRP A 25 3.77 -2.15 -10.62
N VAL A 26 4.50 -1.08 -10.94
CA VAL A 26 4.78 0.04 -10.04
C VAL A 26 4.30 1.38 -10.62
N ASN A 27 3.70 1.37 -11.81
CA ASN A 27 3.14 2.56 -12.44
C ASN A 27 1.98 3.13 -11.60
N PRO A 28 2.13 4.32 -10.99
CA PRO A 28 1.09 4.88 -10.15
C PRO A 28 -0.20 5.20 -10.92
N GLU A 29 -0.10 5.44 -12.23
CA GLU A 29 -1.25 5.74 -13.07
C GLU A 29 -2.20 4.55 -13.20
N SER A 30 -1.72 3.32 -12.98
CA SER A 30 -2.55 2.12 -12.97
C SER A 30 -3.58 2.12 -11.83
N MET A 31 -3.35 2.88 -10.75
CA MET A 31 -4.32 3.04 -9.66
C MET A 31 -5.63 3.72 -10.11
N ARG A 32 -5.61 4.46 -11.23
CA ARG A 32 -6.83 5.04 -11.82
C ARG A 32 -7.84 4.01 -12.29
N ASN A 33 -7.40 2.77 -12.51
CA ASN A 33 -8.29 1.68 -12.94
C ASN A 33 -9.09 1.07 -11.78
N ILE A 34 -8.83 1.46 -10.53
CA ILE A 34 -9.57 0.99 -9.36
C ILE A 34 -10.90 1.75 -9.30
N GLN A 35 -11.96 1.14 -9.81
CA GLN A 35 -13.28 1.77 -9.91
C GLN A 35 -14.18 1.56 -8.68
N CYS A 36 -13.91 0.55 -7.85
CA CYS A 36 -14.70 0.27 -6.66
C CYS A 36 -14.43 1.30 -5.54
N PRO A 37 -15.37 1.47 -4.59
CA PRO A 37 -15.08 2.16 -3.33
C PRO A 37 -13.79 1.63 -2.74
N THR A 38 -12.93 2.52 -2.23
CA THR A 38 -11.61 2.15 -1.71
C THR A 38 -11.34 2.84 -0.39
N LEU A 39 -10.96 2.06 0.62
CA LEU A 39 -10.38 2.57 1.86
C LEU A 39 -8.86 2.46 1.79
N VAL A 40 -8.16 3.59 1.86
CA VAL A 40 -6.72 3.66 2.07
C VAL A 40 -6.46 3.87 3.56
N LEU A 41 -6.21 2.79 4.30
CA LEU A 41 -5.84 2.87 5.70
C LEU A 41 -4.31 2.92 5.82
N TRP A 42 -3.81 3.97 6.47
CA TRP A 42 -2.38 4.21 6.65
C TRP A 42 -2.05 4.46 8.12
N THR A 43 -0.76 4.49 8.45
CA THR A 43 -0.28 4.69 9.81
C THR A 43 0.68 5.86 9.90
N ARG A 44 0.59 6.64 10.98
CA ARG A 44 1.40 7.86 11.19
C ARG A 44 2.90 7.56 11.25
N HIS A 45 3.27 6.45 11.86
CA HIS A 45 4.67 6.11 12.12
C HIS A 45 5.21 5.02 11.20
N ASN A 46 4.63 4.85 10.01
CA ASN A 46 5.11 3.87 9.03
C ASN A 46 6.58 4.18 8.62
N PRO A 47 7.55 3.31 8.94
CA PRO A 47 8.96 3.61 8.69
C PRO A 47 9.34 3.47 7.21
N GLY A 48 8.57 2.72 6.42
CA GLY A 48 8.88 2.46 5.02
C GLY A 48 8.40 3.55 4.07
N GLN A 49 7.24 4.14 4.36
CA GLN A 49 6.54 5.02 3.44
C GLN A 49 5.71 6.04 4.25
N PRO A 50 6.07 7.34 4.23
CA PRO A 50 5.40 8.34 5.01
C PRO A 50 3.99 8.63 4.47
N VAL A 51 3.15 9.25 5.32
CA VAL A 51 1.74 9.55 5.03
C VAL A 51 1.57 10.31 3.72
N GLU A 52 2.47 11.22 3.39
CA GLU A 52 2.43 12.04 2.19
C GLU A 52 2.48 11.18 0.93
N LEU A 53 3.28 10.11 0.90
CA LEU A 53 3.33 9.20 -0.25
C LEU A 53 2.01 8.43 -0.41
N ALA A 54 1.40 8.00 0.70
CA ALA A 54 0.10 7.35 0.65
C ALA A 54 -1.01 8.30 0.17
N GLN A 55 -0.96 9.58 0.57
CA GLN A 55 -1.87 10.61 0.07
C GLN A 55 -1.71 10.85 -1.43
N GLU A 56 -0.48 10.93 -1.94
CA GLU A 56 -0.22 11.06 -3.38
C GLU A 56 -0.73 9.84 -4.16
N GLY A 57 -0.59 8.63 -3.61
CA GLY A 57 -1.17 7.42 -4.18
C GLY A 57 -2.69 7.45 -4.21
N MET A 58 -3.33 7.80 -3.08
CA MET A 58 -4.79 7.88 -2.95
C MET A 58 -5.40 8.84 -3.97
N LYS A 59 -4.77 9.99 -4.24
CA LYS A 59 -5.25 10.98 -5.24
C LYS A 59 -5.44 10.39 -6.64
N LYS A 60 -4.81 9.26 -6.95
CA LYS A 60 -4.94 8.57 -8.25
C LYS A 60 -6.10 7.59 -8.28
N ILE A 61 -6.73 7.27 -7.14
CA ILE A 61 -7.87 6.36 -7.04
C ILE A 61 -9.16 7.19 -7.03
N PRO A 62 -10.07 7.07 -8.03
CA PRO A 62 -11.23 7.95 -8.16
C PRO A 62 -12.19 7.94 -6.96
N ASN A 63 -12.41 6.78 -6.35
CA ASN A 63 -13.39 6.56 -5.29
C ASN A 63 -12.72 6.16 -3.97
N ALA A 64 -11.61 6.83 -3.62
CA ALA A 64 -10.88 6.54 -2.39
C ALA A 64 -11.18 7.53 -1.26
N ARG A 65 -11.20 7.00 -0.05
CA ARG A 65 -11.06 7.76 1.19
C ARG A 65 -9.86 7.24 1.97
N MET A 66 -9.23 8.11 2.75
CA MET A 66 -8.06 7.75 3.56
C MET A 66 -8.32 7.97 5.03
N ILE A 67 -7.81 7.05 5.84
CA ILE A 67 -7.77 7.16 7.29
C ILE A 67 -6.33 6.92 7.74
N ILE A 68 -5.86 7.74 8.67
CA ILE A 68 -4.54 7.61 9.28
C ILE A 68 -4.75 7.16 10.72
N LEU A 69 -4.20 6.00 11.06
CA LEU A 69 -4.07 5.53 12.43
C LEU A 69 -2.85 6.21 13.06
N GLU A 70 -3.11 6.98 14.12
CA GLU A 70 -2.15 7.94 14.66
C GLU A 70 -1.16 7.32 15.67
N GLN A 71 -1.41 6.11 16.17
CA GLN A 71 -0.58 5.46 17.21
C GLN A 71 0.08 4.15 16.74
N SER A 72 0.13 3.92 15.42
CA SER A 72 0.70 2.70 14.82
C SER A 72 1.88 3.02 13.90
N ALA A 73 2.79 2.05 13.79
CA ALA A 73 3.84 1.95 12.79
C ALA A 73 3.43 0.97 11.68
N HIS A 74 4.17 -0.11 11.44
CA HIS A 74 4.03 -0.88 10.22
C HIS A 74 2.85 -1.87 10.22
N TRP A 75 2.35 -2.27 11.40
CA TRP A 75 1.36 -3.33 11.58
C TRP A 75 0.18 -2.87 12.44
N PRO A 76 -0.68 -1.98 11.93
CA PRO A 76 -1.79 -1.42 12.69
C PRO A 76 -2.77 -2.47 13.21
N GLN A 77 -2.89 -3.61 12.55
CA GLN A 77 -3.73 -4.71 13.00
C GLN A 77 -3.25 -5.38 14.30
N TRP A 78 -2.01 -5.11 14.73
CA TRP A 78 -1.44 -5.53 16.01
C TRP A 78 -1.26 -4.37 16.98
N GLU A 79 -1.05 -3.15 16.47
CA GLU A 79 -0.71 -1.97 17.25
C GLU A 79 -1.96 -1.17 17.69
N GLU A 80 -2.96 -1.05 16.81
CA GLU A 80 -4.28 -0.42 17.08
C GLU A 80 -5.41 -1.36 16.61
N PRO A 81 -5.53 -2.59 17.15
CA PRO A 81 -6.41 -3.64 16.62
C PRO A 81 -7.89 -3.27 16.66
N GLU A 82 -8.32 -2.55 17.68
CA GLU A 82 -9.72 -2.16 17.87
C GLU A 82 -10.17 -1.17 16.79
N GLU A 83 -9.42 -0.09 16.59
CA GLU A 83 -9.73 0.92 15.58
C GLU A 83 -9.52 0.35 14.17
N PHE A 84 -8.45 -0.43 13.94
CA PHE A 84 -8.22 -1.11 12.67
C PHE A 84 -9.43 -1.96 12.25
N ASN A 85 -9.92 -2.83 13.14
CA ASN A 85 -11.05 -3.72 12.82
C ASN A 85 -12.35 -2.96 12.64
N LYS A 86 -12.64 -1.98 13.50
CA LYS A 86 -13.83 -1.14 13.42
C LYS A 86 -13.90 -0.42 12.07
N LEU A 87 -12.83 0.26 11.65
CA LEU A 87 -12.79 1.02 10.40
C LEU A 87 -12.98 0.14 9.16
N HIS A 88 -12.44 -1.08 9.18
CA HIS A 88 -12.66 -2.04 8.10
C HIS A 88 -14.12 -2.51 8.04
N LEU A 89 -14.71 -2.84 9.19
CA LEU A 89 -16.11 -3.27 9.24
C LEU A 89 -17.07 -2.16 8.83
N GLU A 90 -16.84 -0.93 9.30
CA GLU A 90 -17.63 0.24 8.89
C GLU A 90 -17.58 0.43 7.37
N PHE A 91 -16.39 0.34 6.76
CA PHE A 91 -16.27 0.43 5.30
C PHE A 91 -16.96 -0.71 4.54
N LEU A 92 -16.88 -1.95 5.05
CA LEU A 92 -17.45 -3.12 4.37
C LEU A 92 -18.98 -3.23 4.51
N LEU A 93 -19.58 -2.54 5.47
CA LEU A 93 -21.02 -2.54 5.73
C LEU A 93 -21.75 -1.35 5.08
N GLU A 94 -21.03 -0.46 4.39
CA GLU A 94 -21.59 0.59 3.53
C GLU A 94 -22.22 0.04 2.24
#